data_AF-A0A918TB02-F1
#
_entry.id   AF-A0A918TB02-F1
#
_cell.length_a   1.000
_cell.length_b   1.000
_cell.length_c   1.000
_cell.angle_alpha   90.00
_cell.angle_beta   90.00
_cell.angle_gamma   90.00
#
_symmetry.space_group_name_H-M   'P 1'
#
loop_
_entity.id
_entity.type
_entity.pdbx_description
1 polymer ?
#
loop_
_entity_poly.entity_id
_entity_poly.type
_entity_poly.pdbx_seq_one_letter_code
_entity_poly.pdbx_strand_id
1 'polypeptide(L)'
;MIAQTEETKEITRGYYNELVTFLKASEEAIEHSKVDFKPAQDLLSDTKAHYERAIQSLEDISGMRYGDPKVTTKIADGLAQATATLSSFFSGIGEHENSKILRDHFVSLQAASCGFQMLYTTEVSGYGKSNTSQALLGLITVHHRLVMRFAEVIPATVAHELSQEDEANFDTRRTEGIVDDLKSTWK
;
A
#
# COMPACT_ATOMS: atom_id res chain seq x y z
N MET A 1 1.83 -33.13 5.86
CA MET A 1 1.81 -32.41 4.57
C MET A 1 0.47 -32.70 3.93
N ILE A 2 -0.44 -31.73 3.87
CA ILE A 2 -1.76 -31.93 3.24
C ILE A 2 -1.54 -31.79 1.74
N ALA A 3 -1.92 -32.80 0.96
CA ALA A 3 -1.85 -32.70 -0.49
C ALA A 3 -2.81 -31.60 -0.96
N GLN A 4 -2.30 -30.55 -1.61
CA GLN A 4 -3.15 -29.52 -2.21
C GLN A 4 -3.88 -30.08 -3.43
N THR A 5 -5.18 -29.81 -3.53
CA THR A 5 -5.97 -30.10 -4.74
C THR A 5 -5.59 -29.13 -5.86
N GLU A 6 -5.80 -29.50 -7.12
CA GLU A 6 -5.61 -28.59 -8.26
C GLU A 6 -6.46 -27.32 -8.11
N GLU A 7 -7.68 -27.44 -7.58
CA GLU A 7 -8.55 -26.32 -7.24
C GLU A 7 -7.90 -25.35 -6.23
N THR A 8 -7.22 -25.87 -5.19
CA THR A 8 -6.52 -25.03 -4.21
C THR A 8 -5.35 -24.27 -4.84
N LYS A 9 -4.64 -24.91 -5.78
CA LYS A 9 -3.54 -24.28 -6.52
C LYS A 9 -4.06 -23.17 -7.44
N GLU A 10 -5.17 -23.39 -8.12
CA GLU A 10 -5.81 -22.39 -8.99
C GLU A 10 -6.30 -21.18 -8.18
N ILE A 11 -6.96 -21.40 -7.04
CA ILE A 11 -7.39 -20.32 -6.15
C ILE A 11 -6.18 -19.52 -5.65
N THR A 12 -5.12 -20.20 -5.20
CA THR A 12 -3.91 -19.52 -4.68
C THR A 12 -3.23 -18.71 -5.79
N ARG A 13 -3.12 -19.27 -7.01
CA ARG A 13 -2.62 -18.54 -8.19
C ARG A 13 -3.49 -17.32 -8.49
N GLY A 14 -4.81 -17.43 -8.33
CA GLY A 14 -5.75 -16.31 -8.44
C GLY A 14 -5.39 -15.15 -7.51
N TYR A 15 -5.13 -15.44 -6.23
CA TYR A 15 -4.72 -14.41 -5.27
C TYR A 15 -3.40 -13.71 -5.63
N TYR A 16 -2.41 -14.45 -6.15
CA TYR A 16 -1.17 -13.82 -6.65
C TYR A 16 -1.46 -12.86 -7.80
N ASN A 17 -2.26 -13.30 -8.78
CA ASN A 17 -2.61 -12.48 -9.95
C ASN A 17 -3.40 -11.22 -9.56
N GLU A 18 -4.37 -11.35 -8.65
CA GLU A 18 -5.18 -10.23 -8.15
C GLU A 18 -4.30 -9.20 -7.44
N LEU A 19 -3.42 -9.64 -6.54
CA LEU A 19 -2.52 -8.73 -5.83
C LEU A 19 -1.53 -8.06 -6.78
N VAL A 20 -0.92 -8.81 -7.72
CA VAL A 20 -0.03 -8.22 -8.73
C VAL A 20 -0.75 -7.15 -9.56
N THR A 21 -1.98 -7.43 -10.01
CA THR A 21 -2.77 -6.48 -10.79
C THR A 21 -3.10 -5.23 -9.97
N PHE A 22 -3.48 -5.41 -8.70
CA PHE A 22 -3.75 -4.31 -7.77
C PHE A 22 -2.50 -3.44 -7.53
N LEU A 23 -1.33 -4.06 -7.32
CA LEU A 23 -0.07 -3.34 -7.11
C LEU A 23 0.35 -2.55 -8.36
N LYS A 24 0.18 -3.10 -9.56
CA LYS A 24 0.44 -2.40 -10.82
C LYS A 24 -0.45 -1.15 -10.97
N ALA A 25 -1.75 -1.29 -10.70
CA ALA A 25 -2.66 -0.15 -10.73
C ALA A 25 -2.31 0.92 -9.68
N SER A 26 -1.88 0.48 -8.49
CA SER A 26 -1.45 1.39 -7.41
C SER A 26 -0.14 2.10 -7.75
N GLU A 27 0.79 1.42 -8.42
CA GLU A 27 2.04 1.98 -8.93
C GLU A 27 1.77 3.06 -9.99
N GLU A 28 0.92 2.77 -10.97
CA GLU A 28 0.49 3.73 -12.01
C GLU A 28 -0.16 4.97 -11.38
N ALA A 29 -0.99 4.79 -10.36
CA ALA A 29 -1.59 5.90 -9.63
C ALA A 29 -0.54 6.79 -8.94
N ILE A 30 0.57 6.21 -8.44
CA ILE A 30 1.69 6.99 -7.88
C ILE A 30 2.39 7.81 -8.98
N GLU A 31 2.58 7.25 -10.18
CA GLU A 31 3.23 7.98 -11.30
C GLU A 31 2.46 9.23 -11.74
N HIS A 32 1.13 9.20 -11.61
CA HIS A 32 0.26 10.34 -11.92
C HIS A 32 0.07 11.31 -10.74
N SER A 33 0.56 10.96 -9.56
CA SER A 33 0.44 11.79 -8.36
C SER A 33 1.50 12.88 -8.36
N LYS A 34 1.08 14.13 -8.13
CA LYS A 34 1.98 15.27 -7.95
C LYS A 34 1.78 15.84 -6.55
N VAL A 35 2.86 15.87 -5.77
CA VAL A 35 2.85 16.46 -4.42
C VAL A 35 4.00 17.47 -4.30
N ASP A 36 3.72 18.61 -3.68
CA ASP A 36 4.69 19.71 -3.50
C ASP A 36 5.20 19.78 -2.05
N PHE A 37 5.52 18.63 -1.48
CA PHE A 37 6.13 18.53 -0.15
C PHE A 37 7.18 17.43 -0.18
N LYS A 38 8.45 17.78 0.07
CA LYS A 38 9.58 16.86 -0.14
C LYS A 38 9.45 15.51 0.62
N PRO A 39 9.06 15.48 1.91
CA PRO A 39 8.81 14.22 2.60
C PRO A 39 7.71 13.35 1.96
N ALA A 40 6.68 13.97 1.38
CA ALA A 40 5.62 13.26 0.65
C ALA A 40 6.15 12.67 -0.67
N GLN A 41 6.97 13.43 -1.41
CA GLN A 41 7.60 12.97 -2.65
C GLN A 41 8.49 11.75 -2.39
N ASP A 42 9.34 11.82 -1.35
CA ASP A 42 10.24 10.72 -0.98
C ASP A 42 9.45 9.47 -0.57
N LEU A 43 8.37 9.64 0.19
CA LEU A 43 7.50 8.54 0.58
C LEU A 43 6.81 7.88 -0.63
N LEU A 44 6.29 8.66 -1.58
CA LEU A 44 5.70 8.12 -2.81
C LEU A 44 6.74 7.38 -3.65
N SER A 45 7.96 7.90 -3.77
CA SER A 45 9.05 7.23 -4.49
C SER A 45 9.45 5.91 -3.83
N ASP A 46 9.57 5.87 -2.50
CA ASP A 46 9.88 4.65 -1.76
C ASP A 46 8.77 3.60 -1.92
N THR A 47 7.52 4.07 -1.98
CA THR A 47 6.33 3.22 -2.18
C THR A 47 6.30 2.62 -3.58
N LYS A 48 6.60 3.42 -4.60
CA LYS A 48 6.74 2.93 -5.98
C LYS A 48 7.80 1.85 -6.08
N ALA A 49 9.00 2.12 -5.55
CA ALA A 49 10.09 1.14 -5.55
C ALA A 49 9.76 -0.13 -4.76
N HIS A 50 8.88 -0.06 -3.76
CA HIS A 50 8.35 -1.25 -3.09
C HIS A 50 7.37 -2.02 -3.97
N TYR A 51 6.43 -1.36 -4.66
CA TYR A 51 5.50 -2.00 -5.58
C TYR A 51 6.24 -2.73 -6.71
N GLU A 52 7.20 -2.09 -7.38
CA GLU A 52 8.03 -2.71 -8.42
C GLU A 52 8.67 -4.02 -7.94
N ARG A 53 9.32 -3.98 -6.76
CA ARG A 53 9.97 -5.16 -6.15
C ARG A 53 8.97 -6.23 -5.74
N ALA A 54 7.82 -5.83 -5.20
CA ALA A 54 6.79 -6.76 -4.77
C ALA A 54 6.13 -7.45 -5.96
N ILE A 55 5.80 -6.73 -7.02
CA ILE A 55 5.27 -7.27 -8.28
C ILE A 55 6.20 -8.35 -8.82
N GLN A 56 7.49 -8.03 -9.00
CA GLN A 56 8.47 -8.99 -9.49
C GLN A 56 8.55 -10.23 -8.60
N SER A 57 8.64 -10.03 -7.28
CA SER A 57 8.76 -11.14 -6.33
C SER A 57 7.52 -12.05 -6.35
N LEU A 58 6.33 -11.48 -6.47
CA LEU A 58 5.08 -12.23 -6.53
C LEU A 58 4.93 -13.00 -7.84
N GLU A 59 5.32 -12.40 -8.96
CA GLU A 59 5.35 -13.06 -10.27
C GLU A 59 6.35 -14.24 -10.27
N ASP A 60 7.56 -14.05 -9.73
CA ASP A 60 8.58 -15.10 -9.62
C ASP A 60 8.08 -16.26 -8.75
N ILE A 61 7.50 -15.95 -7.58
CA ILE A 61 6.95 -16.95 -6.67
C ILE A 61 5.82 -17.75 -7.34
N SER A 62 4.88 -17.04 -7.97
CA SER A 62 3.74 -17.67 -8.65
C SER A 62 4.22 -18.56 -9.79
N GLY A 63 5.17 -18.08 -10.60
CA GLY A 63 5.79 -18.85 -11.69
C GLY A 63 6.49 -20.11 -11.21
N MET A 64 7.31 -20.02 -10.15
CA MET A 64 8.00 -21.17 -9.56
C MET A 64 7.02 -22.21 -8.98
N ARG A 65 5.92 -21.78 -8.36
CA ARG A 65 4.97 -22.66 -7.68
C ARG A 65 3.94 -23.28 -8.61
N TYR A 66 3.48 -22.51 -9.59
CA TYR A 66 2.28 -22.82 -10.35
C TYR A 66 2.50 -22.75 -11.87
N GLY A 67 3.72 -22.48 -12.34
CA GLY A 67 4.02 -22.28 -13.77
C GLY A 67 3.64 -20.88 -14.25
N ASP A 68 3.99 -20.56 -15.51
CA ASP A 68 3.83 -19.22 -16.06
C ASP A 68 2.39 -18.70 -15.93
N PRO A 69 2.21 -17.50 -15.36
CA PRO A 69 0.88 -16.94 -15.17
C PRO A 69 0.28 -16.54 -16.52
N LYS A 70 -0.98 -16.94 -16.75
CA LYS A 70 -1.89 -16.07 -17.50
C LYS A 70 -2.35 -15.01 -16.51
N VAL A 71 -1.67 -13.87 -16.47
CA VAL A 71 -2.16 -12.69 -15.72
C VAL A 71 -3.54 -12.37 -16.28
N THR A 72 -4.58 -12.71 -15.53
CA THR A 72 -5.94 -12.31 -15.86
C THR A 72 -6.05 -10.84 -15.49
N THR A 73 -6.20 -9.98 -16.50
CA THR A 73 -6.31 -8.52 -16.38
C THR A 73 -7.55 -8.02 -15.62
N LYS A 74 -8.32 -8.91 -15.01
CA LYS A 74 -9.47 -8.55 -14.19
C LYS A 74 -9.04 -8.42 -12.74
N ILE A 75 -8.94 -7.18 -12.26
CA ILE A 75 -9.01 -6.89 -10.82
C ILE A 75 -10.38 -7.40 -10.36
N ALA A 76 -10.43 -8.28 -9.36
CA ALA A 76 -11.70 -8.69 -8.78
C ALA A 76 -12.40 -7.44 -8.22
N ASP A 77 -13.67 -7.25 -8.58
CA ASP A 77 -14.47 -6.06 -8.26
C ASP A 77 -14.41 -5.68 -6.77
N GLY A 78 -14.21 -6.64 -5.86
CA GLY A 78 -14.13 -6.41 -4.42
C GLY A 78 -12.97 -5.54 -3.93
N LEU A 79 -11.76 -5.69 -4.51
CA LEU A 79 -10.59 -4.88 -4.12
C LEU A 79 -10.75 -3.43 -4.61
N ALA A 80 -11.14 -3.27 -5.88
CA ALA A 80 -11.42 -1.97 -6.49
C ALA A 80 -12.58 -1.24 -5.80
N GLN A 81 -13.63 -1.96 -5.43
CA GLN A 81 -14.78 -1.39 -4.73
C GLN A 81 -14.44 -0.95 -3.30
N ALA A 82 -13.56 -1.69 -2.60
CA ALA A 82 -13.06 -1.29 -1.29
C ALA A 82 -12.21 0.00 -1.36
N THR A 83 -11.34 0.12 -2.38
CA THR A 83 -10.52 1.34 -2.58
C THR A 83 -11.38 2.53 -2.99
N ALA A 84 -12.33 2.33 -3.92
CA ALA A 84 -13.23 3.39 -4.37
C ALA A 84 -14.14 3.91 -3.24
N THR A 85 -14.66 3.01 -2.39
CA THR A 85 -15.49 3.40 -1.24
C THR A 85 -14.69 4.22 -0.23
N LEU A 86 -13.46 3.78 0.10
CA LEU A 86 -12.59 4.50 1.03
C LEU A 86 -12.16 5.87 0.47
N SER A 87 -11.77 5.95 -0.80
CA SER A 87 -11.40 7.24 -1.44
C SER A 87 -12.57 8.22 -1.49
N SER A 88 -13.79 7.73 -1.75
CA SER A 88 -15.00 8.57 -1.72
C SER A 88 -15.28 9.21 -0.36
N PHE A 89 -14.99 8.52 0.75
CA PHE A 89 -15.19 9.07 2.10
C PHE A 89 -14.25 10.25 2.38
N PHE A 90 -13.04 10.21 1.83
CA PHE A 90 -12.03 11.27 2.00
C PHE A 90 -12.14 12.40 0.97
N SER A 91 -12.92 12.22 -0.09
CA SER A 91 -13.10 13.23 -1.14
C SER A 91 -13.82 14.51 -0.70
N GLY A 92 -14.48 14.50 0.47
CA GLY A 92 -15.17 15.67 1.05
C GLY A 92 -14.27 16.70 1.74
N ILE A 93 -12.96 16.45 1.89
CA ILE A 93 -12.01 17.37 2.55
C ILE A 93 -11.24 18.11 1.44
N GLY A 94 -11.86 19.17 0.90
CA GLY A 94 -11.67 19.65 -0.47
C GLY A 94 -10.61 20.70 -0.78
N GLU A 95 -9.70 21.07 0.13
CA GLU A 95 -8.72 22.15 -0.15
C GLU A 95 -7.24 21.69 -0.14
N HIS A 96 -6.95 20.52 0.43
CA HIS A 96 -5.58 20.01 0.63
C HIS A 96 -5.25 18.82 -0.28
N GLU A 97 -4.79 19.10 -1.49
CA GLU A 97 -4.56 18.10 -2.55
C GLU A 97 -3.41 17.11 -2.23
N ASN A 98 -2.30 17.58 -1.65
CA ASN A 98 -1.15 16.71 -1.33
C ASN A 98 -1.51 15.69 -0.25
N SER A 99 -2.12 16.13 0.86
CA SER A 99 -2.52 15.20 1.92
C SER A 99 -3.64 14.27 1.48
N LYS A 100 -4.52 14.71 0.55
CA LYS A 100 -5.52 13.83 -0.07
C LYS A 100 -4.86 12.71 -0.87
N ILE A 101 -3.93 13.04 -1.76
CA ILE A 101 -3.17 12.05 -2.54
C ILE A 101 -2.51 11.03 -1.61
N LEU A 102 -1.86 11.48 -0.53
CA LEU A 102 -1.24 10.57 0.43
C LEU A 102 -2.26 9.68 1.16
N ARG A 103 -3.44 10.20 1.50
CA ARG A 103 -4.52 9.40 2.13
C ARG A 103 -5.04 8.32 1.17
N ASP A 104 -5.22 8.63 -0.11
CA ASP A 104 -5.67 7.66 -1.12
C ASP A 104 -4.64 6.52 -1.30
N HIS A 105 -3.34 6.86 -1.32
CA HIS A 105 -2.26 5.85 -1.36
C HIS A 105 -2.15 5.05 -0.06
N PHE A 106 -2.35 5.67 1.10
CA PHE A 106 -2.39 4.99 2.38
C PHE A 106 -3.51 3.95 2.44
N VAL A 107 -4.71 4.31 1.96
CA VAL A 107 -5.85 3.38 1.81
C VAL A 107 -5.48 2.21 0.91
N SER A 108 -4.83 2.48 -0.22
CA SER A 108 -4.41 1.44 -1.17
C SER A 108 -3.38 0.49 -0.53
N LEU A 109 -2.43 1.01 0.24
CA LEU A 109 -1.50 0.21 1.03
C LEU A 109 -2.22 -0.68 2.06
N GLN A 110 -3.22 -0.15 2.78
CA GLN A 110 -4.00 -0.96 3.73
C GLN A 110 -4.75 -2.10 3.04
N ALA A 111 -5.30 -1.85 1.84
CA ALA A 111 -5.94 -2.89 1.04
C ALA A 111 -4.92 -3.97 0.61
N ALA A 112 -3.74 -3.58 0.13
CA ALA A 112 -2.66 -4.49 -0.22
C ALA A 112 -2.16 -5.32 0.98
N SER A 113 -2.15 -4.75 2.19
CA SER A 113 -1.76 -5.48 3.42
C SER A 113 -2.61 -6.73 3.62
N CYS A 114 -3.92 -6.66 3.34
CA CYS A 114 -4.82 -7.81 3.39
C CYS A 114 -4.40 -8.89 2.38
N GLY A 115 -4.14 -8.50 1.13
CA GLY A 115 -3.70 -9.42 0.08
C GLY A 115 -2.38 -10.13 0.42
N PHE A 116 -1.38 -9.39 0.91
CA PHE A 116 -0.13 -9.99 1.36
C PHE A 116 -0.31 -10.97 2.52
N GLN A 117 -1.12 -10.61 3.53
CA GLN A 117 -1.39 -11.48 4.68
C GLN A 117 -2.11 -12.78 4.26
N MET A 118 -3.07 -12.68 3.32
CA MET A 118 -3.75 -13.84 2.75
C MET A 118 -2.78 -14.76 2.01
N LEU A 119 -1.89 -14.20 1.18
CA LEU A 119 -0.88 -14.99 0.45
C LEU A 119 0.09 -15.67 1.41
N TYR A 120 0.62 -14.94 2.39
CA TYR A 120 1.53 -15.51 3.38
C TYR A 120 0.87 -16.63 4.19
N THR A 121 -0.36 -16.42 4.64
CA THR A 121 -1.10 -17.43 5.41
C THR A 121 -1.39 -18.66 4.57
N THR A 122 -1.80 -18.48 3.31
CA THR A 122 -2.03 -19.58 2.36
C THR A 122 -0.75 -20.36 2.09
N GLU A 123 0.37 -19.67 1.87
CA GLU A 123 1.67 -20.29 1.63
C GLU A 123 2.12 -21.12 2.84
N VAL A 124 2.07 -20.54 4.06
CA VAL A 124 2.46 -21.24 5.28
C VAL A 124 1.52 -22.42 5.58
N SER A 125 0.23 -22.27 5.35
CA SER A 125 -0.75 -23.35 5.60
C SER A 125 -0.58 -24.50 4.60
N GLY A 126 -0.28 -24.19 3.34
CA GLY A 126 -0.08 -25.19 2.29
C GLY A 126 1.26 -25.90 2.35
N TYR A 127 2.33 -25.15 2.61
CA TYR A 127 3.71 -25.61 2.41
C TYR A 127 4.60 -25.50 3.65
N GLY A 128 4.06 -25.01 4.77
CA GLY A 128 4.84 -24.72 5.97
C GLY A 128 5.79 -23.54 5.77
N LYS A 129 6.75 -23.40 6.69
CA LYS A 129 7.81 -22.40 6.55
C LYS A 129 8.76 -22.81 5.42
N SER A 130 8.75 -22.03 4.34
CA SER A 130 9.54 -22.19 3.11
C SER A 130 10.29 -20.91 2.76
N ASN A 131 11.25 -20.98 1.82
CA ASN A 131 11.91 -19.79 1.27
C ASN A 131 10.89 -18.79 0.69
N THR A 132 9.84 -19.29 0.05
CA THR A 132 8.72 -18.49 -0.47
C THR A 132 7.99 -17.75 0.64
N SER A 133 7.62 -18.45 1.72
CA SER A 133 6.95 -17.80 2.87
C SER A 133 7.82 -16.74 3.54
N GLN A 134 9.15 -16.93 3.57
CA GLN A 134 10.10 -15.95 4.10
C GLN A 134 10.23 -14.73 3.19
N ALA A 135 10.23 -14.94 1.86
CA ALA A 135 10.21 -13.84 0.90
C ALA A 135 8.93 -12.99 1.05
N LEU A 136 7.75 -13.64 1.15
CA LEU A 136 6.49 -12.95 1.41
C LEU A 136 6.51 -12.18 2.74
N LEU A 137 7.05 -12.77 3.81
CA LEU A 137 7.20 -12.09 5.09
C LEU A 137 8.12 -10.87 5.00
N GLY A 138 9.18 -10.97 4.20
CA GLY A 138 10.06 -9.84 3.88
C GLY A 138 9.31 -8.69 3.20
N LEU A 139 8.48 -9.01 2.19
CA LEU A 139 7.63 -8.02 1.51
C LEU A 139 6.63 -7.37 2.49
N ILE A 140 5.95 -8.18 3.33
CA ILE A 140 5.02 -7.70 4.36
C ILE A 140 5.71 -6.73 5.32
N THR A 141 6.93 -7.06 5.74
CA THR A 141 7.68 -6.24 6.70
C THR A 141 8.01 -4.86 6.12
N VAL A 142 8.49 -4.81 4.87
CA VAL A 142 8.76 -3.54 4.18
C VAL A 142 7.46 -2.77 3.96
N HIS A 143 6.41 -3.45 3.52
CA HIS A 143 5.10 -2.87 3.30
C HIS A 143 4.50 -2.23 4.57
N HIS A 144 4.59 -2.91 5.72
CA HIS A 144 4.11 -2.37 6.99
C HIS A 144 4.90 -1.13 7.44
N ARG A 145 6.22 -1.09 7.19
CA ARG A 145 7.01 0.13 7.47
C ARG A 145 6.54 1.32 6.62
N LEU A 146 6.14 1.09 5.37
CA LEU A 146 5.56 2.16 4.54
C LEU A 146 4.24 2.63 5.12
N VAL A 147 3.35 1.73 5.51
CA VAL A 147 2.08 2.07 6.18
C VAL A 147 2.32 2.99 7.38
N MET A 148 3.29 2.66 8.24
CA MET A 148 3.63 3.52 9.39
C MET A 148 4.18 4.88 8.96
N ARG A 149 5.05 4.93 7.94
CA ARG A 149 5.56 6.20 7.41
C ARG A 149 4.47 7.09 6.82
N PHE A 150 3.44 6.53 6.19
CA PHE A 150 2.28 7.32 5.75
C PHE A 150 1.55 7.95 6.95
N ALA A 151 1.36 7.20 8.04
CA ALA A 151 0.74 7.73 9.26
C ALA A 151 1.55 8.89 9.89
N GLU A 152 2.87 8.93 9.68
CA GLU A 152 3.75 10.02 10.13
C GLU A 152 3.79 11.22 9.16
N VAL A 153 3.80 10.96 7.85
CA VAL A 153 3.98 12.01 6.82
C VAL A 153 2.68 12.74 6.49
N ILE A 154 1.52 12.06 6.56
CA ILE A 154 0.22 12.70 6.29
C ILE A 154 -0.02 13.91 7.21
N PRO A 155 0.11 13.81 8.56
CA PRO A 155 -0.07 14.97 9.44
C PRO A 155 0.90 16.12 9.14
N ALA A 156 2.16 15.80 8.84
CA ALA A 156 3.16 16.82 8.48
C ALA A 156 2.81 17.51 7.16
N THR A 157 2.23 16.79 6.21
CA THR A 157 1.75 17.34 4.93
C THR A 157 0.55 18.26 5.15
N VAL A 158 -0.43 17.84 5.97
CA VAL A 158 -1.58 18.68 6.34
C VAL A 158 -1.13 19.97 7.03
N ALA A 159 -0.20 19.87 7.98
CA ALA A 159 0.37 21.04 8.65
C ALA A 159 1.06 22.00 7.67
N HIS A 160 1.79 21.45 6.71
CA HIS A 160 2.43 22.23 5.66
C HIS A 160 1.39 22.94 4.78
N GLU A 161 0.37 22.23 4.28
CA GLU A 161 -0.70 22.81 3.45
C GLU A 161 -1.44 23.94 4.20
N LEU A 162 -1.83 23.72 5.46
CA LEU A 162 -2.48 24.74 6.29
C LEU A 162 -1.59 25.97 6.54
N SER A 163 -0.27 25.78 6.66
CA SER A 163 0.66 26.91 6.83
C SER A 163 0.78 27.81 5.60
N GLN A 164 0.46 27.28 4.41
CA GLN A 164 0.48 28.05 3.15
C GLN A 164 -0.82 28.82 2.91
N GLU A 165 -1.93 28.37 3.49
CA GLU A 165 -3.25 29.01 3.33
C GLU A 165 -3.43 30.26 4.21
N ASP A 166 -2.59 30.44 5.23
CA ASP A 166 -2.90 31.36 6.32
C ASP A 166 -1.74 32.31 6.65
N GLU A 167 -1.62 33.41 5.89
CA GLU A 167 -0.73 34.52 6.24
C GLU A 167 -1.28 35.38 7.42
N ALA A 168 -2.47 35.10 7.98
CA ALA A 168 -3.09 35.97 8.98
C ALA A 168 -3.63 35.32 10.28
N ASN A 169 -3.94 34.02 10.34
CA ASN A 169 -4.58 33.41 11.53
C ASN A 169 -4.04 32.04 11.99
N PHE A 170 -3.08 31.42 11.31
CA PHE A 170 -2.56 30.10 11.70
C PHE A 170 -1.32 30.19 12.58
N ASP A 171 -1.42 29.69 13.81
CA ASP A 171 -0.28 29.59 14.72
C ASP A 171 0.62 28.42 14.32
N THR A 172 1.58 28.68 13.42
CA THR A 172 2.54 27.69 12.92
C THR A 172 3.27 26.97 14.05
N ARG A 173 3.59 27.65 15.16
CA ARG A 173 4.29 27.02 16.31
C ARG A 173 3.41 26.00 17.01
N ARG A 174 2.11 26.27 17.15
CA ARG A 174 1.16 25.33 17.73
C ARG A 174 1.01 24.10 16.84
N THR A 175 1.02 24.27 15.52
CA THR A 175 0.91 23.16 14.56
C THR A 175 2.17 22.29 14.52
N GLU A 176 3.36 22.90 14.57
CA GLU A 176 4.62 22.15 14.72
C GLU A 176 4.62 21.30 16.00
N GLY A 177 4.17 21.87 17.12
CA GLY A 177 3.99 21.13 18.37
C GLY A 177 3.03 19.94 18.24
N ILE A 178 1.91 20.11 17.54
CA ILE A 178 0.94 19.01 17.29
C ILE A 178 1.57 17.93 16.40
N VAL A 179 2.35 18.30 15.38
CA VAL A 179 3.04 17.34 14.52
C VAL A 179 4.08 16.54 15.32
N ASP A 180 4.83 17.20 16.21
CA ASP A 180 5.81 16.53 17.06
C ASP A 180 5.15 15.61 18.10
N ASP A 181 4.03 16.03 18.70
CA ASP A 181 3.22 15.20 19.60
C ASP A 181 2.71 13.95 18.86
N LEU A 182 2.17 14.12 17.64
CA LEU A 182 1.72 13.01 16.80
C LEU A 182 2.88 12.06 16.46
N LYS A 183 4.03 12.57 16.05
CA LYS A 183 5.23 11.74 15.78
C LYS A 183 5.70 11.01 17.04
N SER A 184 5.62 11.64 18.21
CA SER A 184 6.04 11.03 19.48
C SER A 184 5.15 9.87 19.91
N THR A 185 3.88 9.85 19.46
CA THR A 185 2.90 8.80 19.77
C THR A 185 3.25 7.47 19.10
N TRP A 186 4.03 7.49 18.02
CA TRP A 186 4.37 6.30 17.21
C TRP A 186 5.78 5.74 17.48
N LYS A 187 6.50 6.27 18.49
CA LYS A 187 7.80 5.76 18.97
C LYS A 187 7.63 4.64 19.99
#